data_AF-A0A1Y3BJ89-F1
#
_entry.id   AF-A0A1Y3BJ89-F1
#
_cell.length_a   1.000
_cell.length_b   1.000
_cell.length_c   1.000
_cell.angle_alpha   90.00
_cell.angle_beta   90.00
_cell.angle_gamma   90.00
#
_symmetry.space_group_name_H-M   'P 1'
#
loop_
_entity.id
_entity.type
_entity.pdbx_description
1 polymer ?
#
loop_
_entity_poly.entity_id
_entity_poly.type
_entity_poly.pdbx_seq_one_letter_code
_entity_poly.pdbx_strand_id
1 'polypeptide(L)'
;MNAFVLPSGNIFVFTGLLSFCDNDHQLGIILAHEISHAILAHGIELASHAHIVDLLFIGLLGFVWMFFPTDTIAAIGSFISKLIMNIMMETPYSKMLETEADEVGMNLAAKSCFDIREATVFWSKMSYMERSTMMELFGTQEPPINLDFLSTHPSHNERSKNLDRLVDDALICRRKCGCPPLPPMDPRIRSKMADREKMVETFRKELQGIFRIKDFKEL
;
A
#
# COMPACT_ATOMS: atom_id res chain seq x y z
N MET A 1 2.62 8.64 0.34
CA MET A 1 3.91 8.15 -0.19
C MET A 1 3.56 7.16 -1.29
N ASN A 2 4.08 7.28 -2.51
CA ASN A 2 3.57 6.45 -3.62
C ASN A 2 4.65 6.09 -4.65
N ALA A 3 4.42 5.01 -5.40
CA ALA A 3 5.03 4.68 -6.68
C ALA A 3 3.91 4.09 -7.55
N PHE A 4 3.98 4.26 -8.87
CA PHE A 4 3.02 3.61 -9.76
C PHE A 4 3.67 3.27 -11.09
N VAL A 5 3.14 2.24 -11.76
CA VAL A 5 3.51 1.87 -13.12
C VAL A 5 2.40 2.22 -14.11
N LEU A 6 2.79 2.73 -15.28
CA LEU A 6 1.88 2.89 -16.41
C LEU A 6 1.75 1.59 -17.20
N PRO A 7 0.64 1.37 -17.94
CA PRO A 7 0.50 0.23 -18.85
C PRO A 7 1.63 0.09 -19.89
N SER A 8 2.31 1.19 -20.20
CA SER A 8 3.48 1.22 -21.08
C SER A 8 4.77 0.71 -20.44
N GLY A 9 4.76 0.33 -19.16
CA GLY A 9 5.91 -0.17 -18.39
C GLY A 9 6.78 0.93 -17.77
N ASN A 10 6.38 2.21 -17.89
CA ASN A 10 7.10 3.31 -17.24
C ASN A 10 6.74 3.37 -15.74
N ILE A 11 7.75 3.37 -14.88
CA ILE A 11 7.59 3.40 -13.42
C ILE A 11 7.94 4.80 -12.91
N PHE A 12 7.06 5.36 -12.08
CA PHE A 12 7.23 6.66 -11.43
C PHE A 12 7.39 6.46 -9.93
N VAL A 13 8.45 7.03 -9.37
CA VAL A 13 8.76 6.92 -7.93
C VAL A 13 8.79 8.33 -7.33
N PHE A 14 7.98 8.56 -6.30
CA PHE A 14 7.96 9.86 -5.64
C PHE A 14 9.11 9.99 -4.64
N THR A 15 9.71 11.17 -4.55
CA THR A 15 10.84 11.43 -3.63
C THR A 15 10.50 11.21 -2.16
N GLY A 16 9.26 11.49 -1.76
CA GLY A 16 8.79 11.19 -0.40
C GLY A 16 8.78 9.70 -0.07
N LEU A 17 8.60 8.81 -1.06
CA LEU A 17 8.73 7.36 -0.88
C LEU A 17 10.20 6.96 -0.73
N LEU A 18 11.10 7.56 -1.51
CA LEU A 18 12.54 7.33 -1.39
C LEU A 18 13.06 7.68 0.00
N SER A 19 12.64 8.82 0.56
CA SER A 19 12.98 9.21 1.93
C SER A 19 12.37 8.32 3.02
N PHE A 20 11.35 7.53 2.66
CA PHE A 20 10.69 6.62 3.59
C PHE A 20 11.33 5.23 3.61
N CYS A 21 11.99 4.82 2.54
CA CYS A 21 12.72 3.55 2.47
C CYS A 21 14.00 3.63 3.32
N ASP A 22 14.21 2.66 4.20
CA ASP A 22 15.40 2.62 5.06
C ASP A 22 16.62 2.01 4.36
N ASN A 23 16.40 1.28 3.26
CA ASN A 23 17.46 0.61 2.50
C ASN A 23 17.00 0.23 1.08
N ASP A 24 17.96 -0.16 0.24
CA ASP A 24 17.74 -0.53 -1.16
C ASP A 24 16.89 -1.80 -1.32
N HIS A 25 16.84 -2.69 -0.31
CA HIS A 25 15.99 -3.87 -0.37
C HIS A 25 14.51 -3.48 -0.30
N GLN A 26 14.14 -2.53 0.57
CA GLN A 26 12.78 -2.02 0.63
C GLN A 26 12.37 -1.36 -0.69
N LEU A 27 13.23 -0.51 -1.26
CA LEU A 27 12.97 0.11 -2.55
C LEU A 27 12.85 -0.93 -3.67
N GLY A 28 13.76 -1.90 -3.71
CA GLY A 28 13.74 -2.98 -4.70
C GLY A 28 12.47 -3.82 -4.65
N ILE A 29 11.93 -4.07 -3.45
CA ILE A 29 10.68 -4.81 -3.27
C ILE A 29 9.48 -3.99 -3.78
N ILE A 30 9.44 -2.68 -3.51
CA ILE A 30 8.38 -1.81 -4.02
C ILE A 30 8.42 -1.76 -5.55
N LEU A 31 9.60 -1.59 -6.13
CA LEU A 31 9.77 -1.63 -7.59
C LEU A 31 9.36 -2.99 -8.18
N ALA A 32 9.69 -4.09 -7.52
CA ALA A 32 9.26 -5.42 -7.96
C ALA A 32 7.74 -5.58 -7.93
N HIS A 33 7.06 -4.98 -6.96
CA HIS A 33 5.60 -4.93 -6.90
C HIS A 33 5.03 -4.10 -8.07
N GLU A 34 5.56 -2.90 -8.33
CA GLU A 34 5.14 -2.08 -9.48
C GLU A 34 5.39 -2.79 -10.83
N ILE A 35 6.53 -3.45 -10.97
CA ILE A 35 6.82 -4.27 -12.16
C ILE A 35 5.82 -5.41 -12.31
N SER A 36 5.37 -6.00 -11.20
CA SER A 36 4.37 -7.08 -11.22
C SER A 36 3.03 -6.59 -11.75
N HIS A 37 2.59 -5.39 -11.36
CA HIS A 37 1.40 -4.77 -11.96
C HIS A 37 1.49 -4.62 -13.48
N ALA A 38 2.68 -4.28 -13.99
CA ALA A 38 2.90 -4.18 -15.44
C ALA A 38 2.93 -5.56 -16.12
N ILE A 39 3.63 -6.54 -15.54
CA ILE A 39 3.72 -7.91 -16.08
C ILE A 39 2.35 -8.57 -16.15
N LEU A 40 1.53 -8.39 -15.11
CA LEU A 40 0.18 -8.94 -15.01
C LEU A 40 -0.87 -8.10 -15.72
N ALA A 41 -0.48 -6.95 -16.29
CA ALA A 41 -1.36 -6.05 -17.01
C ALA A 41 -2.58 -5.56 -16.21
N HIS A 42 -2.48 -5.46 -14.87
CA HIS A 42 -3.58 -5.07 -13.98
C HIS A 42 -4.23 -3.73 -14.39
N GLY A 43 -3.45 -2.76 -14.87
CA GLY A 43 -3.99 -1.48 -15.35
C GLY A 43 -4.88 -1.62 -16.59
N ILE A 44 -4.55 -2.55 -17.50
CA ILE A 44 -5.36 -2.85 -18.69
C ILE A 44 -6.60 -3.64 -18.28
N GLU A 45 -6.45 -4.59 -17.37
CA GLU A 45 -7.55 -5.40 -16.85
C GLU A 45 -8.61 -4.52 -16.16
N LEU A 46 -8.17 -3.60 -15.30
CA LEU A 46 -9.06 -2.65 -14.62
C LEU A 46 -9.75 -1.71 -15.62
N ALA A 47 -9.02 -1.20 -16.62
CA ALA A 47 -9.60 -0.37 -17.66
C ALA A 47 -10.65 -1.13 -18.48
N SER A 48 -10.35 -2.37 -18.87
CA SER A 48 -11.28 -3.24 -19.60
C SER A 48 -12.54 -3.51 -18.77
N HIS A 49 -12.38 -3.80 -17.48
CA HIS A 49 -13.51 -4.03 -16.57
C HIS A 49 -14.39 -2.78 -16.45
N ALA A 50 -13.77 -1.61 -16.26
CA ALA A 50 -14.48 -0.33 -16.21
C ALA A 50 -15.26 -0.06 -17.51
N HIS A 51 -14.66 -0.30 -18.67
CA HIS A 51 -15.33 -0.12 -19.97
C HIS A 51 -16.54 -1.03 -20.16
N ILE A 52 -16.46 -2.29 -19.72
CA ILE A 52 -17.60 -3.21 -19.79
C ILE A 52 -18.74 -2.70 -18.90
N VAL A 53 -18.43 -2.25 -17.68
CA VAL A 53 -19.44 -1.73 -16.76
C VAL A 53 -20.07 -0.44 -17.30
N ASP A 54 -19.27 0.48 -17.84
CA ASP A 54 -19.76 1.69 -18.48
C ASP A 54 -20.68 1.35 -19.67
N LEU A 55 -20.32 0.38 -20.51
CA LEU A 55 -21.14 -0.03 -21.65
C LEU A 55 -22.50 -0.60 -21.22
N LEU A 56 -22.51 -1.48 -20.21
CA LEU A 56 -23.74 -2.02 -19.63
C LEU A 56 -24.62 -0.91 -19.06
N PHE A 57 -24.00 0.07 -18.40
CA PHE A 57 -24.72 1.18 -17.80
C PHE A 57 -25.32 2.12 -18.85
N ILE A 58 -24.58 2.44 -19.92
CA ILE A 58 -25.09 3.21 -21.07
C ILE A 58 -26.27 2.48 -21.71
N GLY A 59 -26.19 1.16 -21.87
CA GLY A 59 -27.30 0.36 -22.38
C GLY A 59 -28.56 0.45 -21.51
N LEU A 60 -28.40 0.38 -20.18
CA LEU A 60 -29.50 0.54 -19.22
C LEU A 60 -30.11 1.94 -19.30
N LEU A 61 -29.29 2.99 -19.32
CA LEU A 61 -29.78 4.37 -19.45
C LEU A 61 -30.52 4.58 -20.77
N GLY A 62 -30.01 4.02 -21.88
CA GLY A 62 -30.67 4.05 -23.18
C GLY A 62 -32.04 3.36 -23.17
N PHE A 63 -32.14 2.21 -22.49
CA PHE A 63 -33.41 1.52 -22.29
C PHE A 63 -34.42 2.37 -21.49
N VAL A 64 -34.00 2.99 -20.39
CA VAL A 64 -34.87 3.88 -19.60
C VAL A 64 -35.29 5.11 -20.40
N TRP A 65 -34.36 5.71 -21.14
CA TRP A 65 -34.61 6.87 -21.98
C TRP A 65 -35.64 6.59 -23.09
N MET A 66 -35.68 5.36 -23.62
CA MET A 66 -36.70 4.93 -24.60
C MET A 66 -38.14 5.10 -24.07
N PHE A 67 -38.37 4.92 -22.77
CA PHE A 67 -39.68 5.09 -22.16
C PHE A 67 -39.88 6.49 -21.56
N PHE A 68 -38.79 7.17 -21.17
CA PHE A 68 -38.82 8.48 -20.52
C PHE A 68 -37.71 9.39 -21.08
N PRO A 69 -37.93 10.05 -22.24
CA PRO A 69 -36.91 10.87 -22.88
C PRO A 69 -36.76 12.22 -22.18
N THR A 70 -35.86 12.28 -21.20
CA THR A 70 -35.51 13.52 -20.47
C THR A 70 -34.01 13.78 -20.47
N ASP A 71 -33.61 15.06 -20.60
CA ASP A 71 -32.21 15.48 -20.61
C ASP A 71 -31.50 15.28 -19.26
N THR A 72 -32.26 15.08 -18.18
CA THR A 72 -31.73 14.81 -16.83
C THR A 72 -31.01 13.46 -16.73
N ILE A 73 -31.33 12.51 -17.60
CA ILE A 73 -30.72 11.16 -17.61
C ILE A 73 -29.24 11.22 -17.99
N ALA A 74 -28.84 12.14 -18.87
CA ALA A 74 -27.45 12.33 -19.27
C ALA A 74 -26.57 12.89 -18.13
N ALA A 75 -27.10 13.82 -17.32
CA ALA A 75 -26.41 14.37 -16.16
C ALA A 75 -26.19 13.29 -15.07
N ILE A 76 -27.21 12.46 -14.81
CA ILE A 76 -27.13 11.32 -13.88
C ILE A 76 -26.09 10.30 -14.35
N GLY A 77 -26.01 10.04 -15.66
CA GLY A 77 -25.02 9.12 -16.23
C GLY A 77 -23.58 9.49 -15.89
N SER A 78 -23.22 10.76 -16.05
CA SER A 78 -21.86 11.25 -15.74
C SER A 78 -21.50 11.17 -14.25
N PHE A 79 -22.47 11.34 -13.36
CA PHE A 79 -22.27 11.24 -11.91
C PHE A 79 -22.08 9.77 -11.50
N ILE A 80 -22.87 8.87 -12.09
CA ILE A 80 -22.80 7.45 -11.77
C ILE A 80 -21.54 6.78 -12.33
N SER A 81 -21.06 7.11 -13.53
CA SER A 81 -19.77 6.57 -14.01
C SER A 81 -18.60 6.95 -13.11
N LYS A 82 -18.58 8.19 -12.56
CA LYS A 82 -17.57 8.59 -11.56
C LYS A 82 -17.68 7.80 -10.27
N LEU A 83 -18.91 7.55 -9.82
CA LEU A 83 -19.16 6.74 -8.62
C LEU A 83 -18.74 5.28 -8.84
N ILE A 84 -19.00 4.72 -10.03
CA ILE A 84 -18.59 3.36 -10.40
C ILE A 84 -17.08 3.22 -10.41
N MET A 85 -16.34 4.17 -11.00
CA MET A 85 -14.87 4.16 -10.95
C MET A 85 -14.34 4.20 -9.52
N ASN A 86 -14.91 5.06 -8.66
CA ASN A 86 -14.51 5.15 -7.27
C ASN A 86 -14.80 3.85 -6.50
N ILE A 87 -15.96 3.24 -6.71
CA ILE A 87 -16.32 1.97 -6.08
C ILE A 87 -15.39 0.85 -6.58
N MET A 88 -15.10 0.79 -7.88
CA MET A 88 -14.25 -0.23 -8.47
C MET A 88 -12.85 -0.28 -7.83
N MET A 89 -12.29 0.87 -7.46
CA MET A 89 -11.00 0.92 -6.76
C MET A 89 -11.05 0.35 -5.33
N GLU A 90 -12.21 0.38 -4.67
CA GLU A 90 -12.41 -0.16 -3.32
C GLU A 90 -12.98 -1.60 -3.30
N THR A 91 -13.16 -2.23 -4.46
CA THR A 91 -13.77 -3.57 -4.54
C THR A 91 -12.84 -4.70 -4.07
N PRO A 92 -13.40 -5.87 -3.68
CA PRO A 92 -12.63 -7.10 -3.46
C PRO A 92 -11.73 -7.49 -4.65
N TYR A 93 -12.12 -7.09 -5.87
CA TYR A 93 -11.35 -7.33 -7.07
C TYR A 93 -10.03 -6.55 -7.08
N SER A 94 -10.06 -5.26 -6.72
CA SER A 94 -8.84 -4.46 -6.52
C SER A 94 -7.88 -5.14 -5.52
N LYS A 95 -8.41 -5.64 -4.38
CA LYS A 95 -7.61 -6.36 -3.38
C LYS A 95 -6.98 -7.66 -3.90
N MET A 96 -7.65 -8.33 -4.83
CA MET A 96 -7.13 -9.54 -5.46
C MET A 96 -5.92 -9.21 -6.36
N LEU A 97 -6.02 -8.17 -7.20
CA LEU A 97 -4.91 -7.72 -8.06
C LEU A 97 -3.66 -7.37 -7.24
N GLU A 98 -3.87 -6.76 -6.08
CA GLU A 98 -2.80 -6.41 -5.14
C GLU A 98 -2.10 -7.62 -4.54
N THR A 99 -2.90 -8.63 -4.18
CA THR A 99 -2.39 -9.90 -3.64
C THR A 99 -1.56 -10.63 -4.71
N GLU A 100 -2.02 -10.63 -5.96
CA GLU A 100 -1.29 -11.23 -7.08
C GLU A 100 0.03 -10.47 -7.36
N ALA A 101 -0.01 -9.14 -7.35
CA ALA A 101 1.17 -8.31 -7.52
C ALA A 101 2.18 -8.49 -6.36
N ASP A 102 1.72 -8.73 -5.13
CA ASP A 102 2.58 -9.08 -3.99
C ASP A 102 3.26 -10.44 -4.17
N GLU A 103 2.53 -11.47 -4.61
CA GLU A 103 3.07 -12.81 -4.84
C GLU A 103 4.14 -12.82 -5.95
N VAL A 104 3.85 -12.18 -7.07
CA VAL A 104 4.80 -12.05 -8.18
C VAL A 104 5.96 -11.13 -7.79
N GLY A 105 5.68 -10.03 -7.10
CA GLY A 105 6.67 -9.05 -6.66
C GLY A 105 7.69 -9.64 -5.69
N MET A 106 7.22 -10.42 -4.71
CA MET A 106 8.09 -11.15 -3.78
C MET A 106 9.02 -12.12 -4.52
N ASN A 107 8.50 -12.82 -5.53
CA ASN A 107 9.30 -13.72 -6.36
C ASN A 107 10.33 -12.97 -7.22
N LEU A 108 9.94 -11.85 -7.83
CA LEU A 108 10.85 -11.02 -8.64
C LEU A 108 11.96 -10.42 -7.77
N ALA A 109 11.62 -9.90 -6.59
CA ALA A 109 12.58 -9.37 -5.63
C ALA A 109 13.54 -10.46 -5.13
N ALA A 110 13.02 -11.65 -4.83
CA ALA A 110 13.82 -12.82 -4.44
C ALA A 110 14.82 -13.22 -5.53
N LYS A 111 14.36 -13.34 -6.79
CA LYS A 111 15.22 -13.65 -7.94
C LYS A 111 16.27 -12.58 -8.21
N SER A 112 15.97 -11.33 -7.87
CA SER A 112 16.87 -10.18 -7.96
C SER A 112 17.79 -10.05 -6.73
N CYS A 113 17.81 -11.06 -5.85
CA CYS A 113 18.66 -11.17 -4.67
C CYS A 113 18.44 -10.12 -3.57
N PHE A 114 17.33 -9.38 -3.59
CA PHE A 114 16.95 -8.50 -2.47
C PHE A 114 16.62 -9.30 -1.21
N ASP A 115 16.73 -8.67 -0.04
CA ASP A 115 16.29 -9.26 1.22
C ASP A 115 14.77 -9.13 1.35
N ILE A 116 14.04 -10.14 0.88
CA ILE A 116 12.57 -10.15 0.87
C ILE A 116 11.94 -10.05 2.27
N ARG A 117 12.71 -10.26 3.35
CA ARG A 117 12.22 -10.09 4.73
C ARG A 117 11.93 -8.63 5.06
N GLU A 118 12.56 -7.70 4.34
CA GLU A 118 12.32 -6.25 4.47
C GLU A 118 10.93 -5.85 3.95
N ALA A 119 10.25 -6.70 3.16
CA ALA A 119 8.87 -6.44 2.70
C ALA A 119 7.95 -6.23 3.91
N THR A 120 7.81 -7.25 4.77
CA THR A 120 6.94 -7.18 5.96
C THR A 120 7.29 -5.98 6.86
N VAL A 121 8.58 -5.62 6.95
CA VAL A 121 9.03 -4.44 7.71
C VAL A 121 8.50 -3.15 7.09
N PHE A 122 8.64 -2.98 5.79
CA PHE A 122 8.18 -1.79 5.07
C PHE A 122 6.67 -1.61 5.18
N TRP A 123 5.86 -2.63 4.86
CA TRP A 123 4.40 -2.51 4.95
C TRP A 123 3.90 -2.37 6.39
N SER A 124 4.58 -2.98 7.37
CA SER A 124 4.29 -2.73 8.79
C SER A 124 4.57 -1.27 9.18
N LYS A 125 5.67 -0.69 8.69
CA LYS A 125 6.01 0.73 8.91
C LYS A 125 4.98 1.66 8.27
N MET A 126 4.56 1.35 7.04
CA MET A 126 3.51 2.10 6.33
C MET A 126 2.19 2.07 7.10
N SER A 127 1.78 0.89 7.59
CA SER A 127 0.57 0.74 8.42
C SER A 127 0.62 1.54 9.72
N TYR A 128 1.79 1.57 10.38
CA TYR A 128 1.96 2.37 11.59
C TYR A 128 1.85 3.87 11.29
N MET A 129 2.53 4.35 10.24
CA MET A 129 2.48 5.75 9.84
C MET A 129 1.06 6.19 9.49
N GLU A 130 0.35 5.39 8.70
CA GLU A 130 -1.05 5.64 8.37
C GLU A 130 -1.90 5.81 9.63
N ARG A 131 -1.81 4.87 10.58
CA ARG A 131 -2.53 4.96 11.86
C ARG A 131 -2.14 6.18 12.69
N SER A 132 -0.85 6.52 12.74
CA SER A 132 -0.37 7.69 13.47
C SER A 132 -0.88 8.99 12.86
N THR A 133 -0.83 9.13 11.54
CA THR A 133 -1.37 10.29 10.82
C THR A 133 -2.88 10.37 10.98
N MET A 134 -3.60 9.25 10.95
CA MET A 134 -5.04 9.19 11.21
C MET A 134 -5.40 9.69 12.61
N MET A 135 -4.66 9.22 13.62
CA MET A 135 -4.85 9.63 15.02
C MET A 135 -4.60 11.13 15.19
N GLU A 136 -3.58 11.69 14.54
CA GLU A 136 -3.26 13.11 14.59
C GLU A 136 -4.33 13.98 13.91
N LEU A 137 -4.81 13.57 12.72
CA LEU A 137 -5.74 14.36 11.92
C LEU A 137 -7.20 14.23 12.37
N PHE A 138 -7.62 13.05 12.83
CA PHE A 138 -9.03 12.72 13.06
C PHE A 138 -9.33 12.28 14.49
N GLY A 139 -8.32 12.15 15.36
CA GLY A 139 -8.50 11.70 16.74
C GLY A 139 -8.95 10.24 16.86
N THR A 140 -8.92 9.48 15.76
CA THR A 140 -9.32 8.08 15.68
C THR A 140 -8.21 7.25 15.06
N GLN A 141 -8.05 6.00 15.53
CA GLN A 141 -7.11 5.05 14.95
C GLN A 141 -7.68 4.34 13.72
N GLU A 142 -9.00 4.44 13.51
CA GLU A 142 -9.69 3.94 12.34
C GLU A 142 -10.13 5.10 11.45
N PRO A 143 -9.99 4.99 10.12
CA PRO A 143 -10.44 6.03 9.22
C PRO A 143 -11.95 6.28 9.35
N PRO A 144 -12.41 7.54 9.56
CA PRO A 144 -13.85 7.85 9.47
C PRO A 144 -14.38 7.69 8.03
N ILE A 145 -13.47 7.62 7.05
CA ILE A 145 -13.67 7.37 5.63
C ILE A 145 -12.42 6.59 5.19
N ASN A 146 -12.57 5.47 4.46
CA ASN A 146 -11.44 4.73 3.89
C ASN A 146 -10.50 5.70 3.14
N LEU A 147 -9.39 6.08 3.77
CA LEU A 147 -8.31 6.84 3.13
C LEU A 147 -7.53 5.99 2.12
N ASP A 148 -7.91 4.71 1.97
CA ASP A 148 -7.72 3.89 0.78
C ASP A 148 -8.06 4.67 -0.51
N PHE A 149 -8.93 5.69 -0.46
CA PHE A 149 -9.19 6.55 -1.63
C PHE A 149 -7.94 7.26 -2.21
N LEU A 150 -6.91 7.52 -1.40
CA LEU A 150 -5.64 8.14 -1.84
C LEU A 150 -4.47 7.16 -1.95
N SER A 151 -4.64 5.95 -1.41
CA SER A 151 -3.68 4.86 -1.53
C SER A 151 -4.24 3.89 -2.58
N THR A 152 -3.63 3.79 -3.76
CA THR A 152 -4.10 2.86 -4.82
C THR A 152 -4.08 1.38 -4.41
N HIS A 153 -3.77 1.07 -3.16
CA HIS A 153 -3.57 -0.26 -2.58
C HIS A 153 -4.28 -0.36 -1.20
N PRO A 154 -4.87 -1.52 -0.86
CA PRO A 154 -5.67 -1.73 0.34
C PRO A 154 -4.85 -1.73 1.65
N SER A 155 -5.58 -1.75 2.78
CA SER A 155 -5.05 -1.61 4.14
C SER A 155 -3.71 -2.34 4.39
N HIS A 156 -2.72 -1.58 4.84
CA HIS A 156 -1.32 -2.01 4.93
C HIS A 156 -1.06 -3.13 5.96
N ASN A 157 -1.95 -3.32 6.96
CA ASN A 157 -1.78 -4.33 8.02
C ASN A 157 -2.09 -5.75 7.53
N GLU A 158 -3.18 -5.92 6.78
CA GLU A 158 -3.54 -7.23 6.21
C GLU A 158 -2.49 -7.66 5.17
N ARG A 159 -2.03 -6.71 4.37
CA ARG A 159 -0.95 -6.89 3.39
C ARG A 159 0.35 -7.35 4.04
N SER A 160 0.77 -6.71 5.13
CA SER A 160 1.96 -7.12 5.89
C SER A 160 1.88 -8.57 6.38
N LYS A 161 0.73 -9.00 6.89
CA LYS A 161 0.50 -10.40 7.31
C LYS A 161 0.53 -11.38 6.14
N ASN A 162 -0.01 -10.99 4.99
CA ASN A 162 0.03 -11.83 3.79
C ASN A 162 1.48 -12.01 3.31
N LEU A 163 2.22 -10.91 3.20
CA LEU A 163 3.63 -10.92 2.80
C LEU A 163 4.48 -11.78 3.73
N ASP A 164 4.25 -11.73 5.05
CA ASP A 164 4.96 -12.55 6.04
C ASP A 164 4.82 -14.05 5.76
N ARG A 165 3.66 -14.50 5.24
CA ARG A 165 3.43 -15.90 4.84
C ARG A 165 4.21 -16.30 3.59
N LEU A 166 4.46 -15.36 2.69
CA LEU A 166 5.18 -15.59 1.43
C LEU A 166 6.70 -15.60 1.61
N VAL A 167 7.20 -15.10 2.74
CA VAL A 167 8.64 -14.94 3.01
C VAL A 167 9.40 -16.27 2.85
N ASP A 168 8.92 -17.35 3.47
CA ASP A 168 9.68 -18.60 3.49
C ASP A 168 9.86 -19.20 2.08
N ASP A 169 8.81 -19.17 1.28
CA ASP A 169 8.85 -19.62 -0.12
C ASP A 169 9.73 -18.72 -0.99
N ALA A 170 9.63 -17.39 -0.80
CA ALA A 170 10.48 -16.43 -1.49
C ALA A 170 11.96 -16.59 -1.12
N LEU A 171 12.28 -16.93 0.14
CA LEU A 171 13.65 -17.24 0.57
C LEU A 171 14.17 -18.54 -0.07
N ILE A 172 13.31 -19.55 -0.25
CA ILE A 172 13.66 -20.76 -0.99
C ILE A 172 13.96 -20.42 -2.45
N CYS A 173 13.12 -19.61 -3.09
CA CYS A 173 13.31 -19.12 -4.47
C CYS A 173 14.66 -18.40 -4.61
N ARG A 174 14.93 -17.44 -3.72
CA ARG A 174 16.19 -16.69 -3.66
C ARG A 174 17.42 -17.59 -3.55
N ARG A 175 17.38 -18.62 -2.70
CA ARG A 175 18.48 -19.60 -2.57
C ARG A 175 18.68 -20.41 -3.84
N LYS A 176 17.60 -20.85 -4.48
CA LYS A 176 17.67 -21.60 -5.76
C LYS A 176 18.28 -20.76 -6.88
N CYS A 177 18.11 -19.45 -6.85
CA CYS A 177 18.72 -18.51 -7.80
C CYS A 177 20.21 -18.22 -7.54
N GLY A 178 20.83 -18.83 -6.54
CA GLY A 178 22.27 -18.65 -6.27
C GLY A 178 22.61 -17.30 -5.64
N CYS A 179 21.63 -16.61 -5.03
CA CYS A 179 21.86 -15.32 -4.41
C CYS A 179 22.76 -15.40 -3.15
N PRO A 180 23.54 -14.35 -2.84
CA PRO A 180 24.42 -14.31 -1.66
C PRO A 180 23.66 -14.55 -0.35
N PRO A 181 24.27 -15.14 0.69
CA PRO A 181 23.59 -15.36 1.97
C PRO A 181 23.12 -14.04 2.58
N LEU A 182 21.94 -14.07 3.22
CA LEU A 182 21.39 -12.92 3.91
C LEU A 182 22.04 -12.72 5.29
N PRO A 183 22.00 -11.49 5.85
CA PRO A 183 22.42 -11.25 7.22
C PRO A 183 21.68 -12.17 8.21
N PRO A 184 22.38 -12.66 9.26
CA PRO A 184 21.81 -13.62 10.21
C PRO A 184 20.66 -13.03 11.02
N MET A 185 20.66 -11.72 11.26
CA MET A 185 19.56 -11.03 11.94
C MET A 185 18.40 -10.83 10.97
N ASP A 186 17.22 -11.35 11.32
CA ASP A 186 15.99 -11.11 10.56
C ASP A 186 15.50 -9.67 10.84
N PRO A 187 15.32 -8.83 9.79
CA PRO A 187 14.89 -7.46 9.96
C PRO A 187 13.47 -7.34 10.56
N ARG A 188 12.63 -8.37 10.45
CA ARG A 188 11.30 -8.44 11.10
C ARG A 188 11.40 -8.56 12.61
N ILE A 189 12.47 -9.16 13.13
CA ILE A 189 12.76 -9.19 14.56
C ILE A 189 13.24 -7.81 15.00
N ARG A 190 14.18 -7.21 14.24
CA ARG A 190 14.68 -5.86 14.50
C ARG A 190 13.57 -4.83 14.55
N SER A 191 12.60 -4.87 13.63
CA SER A 191 11.48 -3.92 13.61
C SER A 191 10.55 -4.10 14.82
N LYS A 192 10.20 -5.34 15.19
CA LYS A 192 9.43 -5.65 16.41
C LYS A 192 10.15 -5.23 17.70
N MET A 193 11.49 -5.25 17.70
CA MET A 193 12.30 -4.78 18.83
C MET A 193 12.39 -3.24 18.87
N ALA A 194 12.52 -2.57 17.72
CA ALA A 194 12.49 -1.12 17.61
C ALA A 194 11.15 -0.52 18.11
N ASP A 195 10.07 -1.28 18.00
CA ASP A 195 8.75 -0.95 18.56
C ASP A 195 8.70 -0.99 20.11
N ARG A 196 9.60 -1.72 20.76
CA ARG A 196 9.71 -1.75 22.23
C ARG A 196 10.63 -0.65 22.78
N GLU A 197 11.67 -0.26 22.05
CA GLU A 197 12.62 0.77 22.47
C GLU A 197 12.10 2.19 22.25
N LYS A 198 11.41 2.50 21.14
CA LYS A 198 10.76 3.82 20.99
C LYS A 198 9.70 4.06 22.06
N MET A 199 8.99 3.01 22.47
CA MET A 199 7.98 3.09 23.52
C MET A 199 8.59 3.32 24.91
N VAL A 200 9.72 2.68 25.24
CA VAL A 200 10.41 2.87 26.53
C VAL A 200 11.24 4.17 26.55
N GLU A 201 11.82 4.58 25.42
CA GLU A 201 12.67 5.77 25.31
C GLU A 201 11.85 7.07 25.24
N THR A 202 10.72 7.08 24.53
CA THR A 202 9.79 8.24 24.51
C THR A 202 9.17 8.46 25.89
N PHE A 203 8.75 7.39 26.58
CA PHE A 203 8.20 7.47 27.94
C PHE A 203 9.25 7.88 28.99
N ARG A 204 10.50 7.40 28.85
CA ARG A 204 11.63 7.78 29.72
C ARG A 204 12.09 9.22 29.48
N LYS A 205 12.04 9.72 28.23
CA LYS A 205 12.38 11.11 27.88
C LYS A 205 11.31 12.12 28.30
N GLU A 206 10.03 11.79 28.18
CA GLU A 206 8.94 12.66 28.66
C GLU A 206 8.92 12.77 30.20
N LEU A 207 9.15 11.66 30.92
CA LEU A 207 9.26 11.69 32.39
C LEU A 207 10.54 12.39 32.89
N GLN A 208 11.68 12.26 32.21
CA GLN A 208 12.92 12.91 32.63
C GLN A 208 12.99 14.40 32.23
N GLY A 209 12.32 14.79 31.15
CA GLY A 209 12.26 16.18 30.66
C GLY A 209 11.35 17.08 31.50
N ILE A 210 10.23 16.55 32.00
CA ILE A 210 9.27 17.30 32.82
C ILE A 210 9.79 17.56 34.24
N PHE A 211 10.59 16.66 34.81
CA PHE A 211 11.01 16.74 36.22
C PHE A 211 12.37 17.42 36.48
N ARG A 212 13.12 17.90 35.48
CA ARG A 212 14.51 18.38 35.71
C ARG A 212 14.85 19.83 35.42
N ILE A 213 14.07 20.62 34.68
CA ILE A 213 14.57 21.94 34.22
C ILE A 213 13.71 23.14 34.66
N LYS A 214 12.62 22.96 35.42
CA LYS A 214 11.81 24.11 35.86
C LYS A 214 11.56 24.31 37.35
N ASP A 215 12.16 23.49 38.21
CA ASP A 215 12.19 23.76 39.65
C ASP A 215 13.63 23.92 40.12
N PHE A 216 14.14 25.15 40.06
CA PHE A 216 14.83 25.84 41.15
C PHE A 216 15.21 27.25 40.68
N LYS A 217 14.24 28.16 40.76
CA LYS A 217 14.51 29.57 41.08
C LYS A 217 14.97 29.59 42.54
N GLU A 218 16.25 29.85 42.78
CA GLU A 218 16.78 30.60 43.93
C GLU A 218 18.31 30.56 43.89
N LEU A 219 18.90 31.62 43.31
CA LEU A 219 20.15 32.30 43.70
C LEU A 219 20.36 33.53 42.81
#